data_AF-A0A379WGP1-F1
#
_entry.id   AF-A0A379WGP1-F1
#
_cell.length_a   1.000
_cell.length_b   1.000
_cell.length_c   1.000
_cell.angle_alpha   90.00
_cell.angle_beta   90.00
_cell.angle_gamma   90.00
#
_symmetry.space_group_name_H-M   'P 1'
#
loop_
_entity.id
_entity.type
_entity.pdbx_description
1 polymer ?
#
loop_
_entity_poly.entity_id
_entity_poly.type
_entity_poly.pdbx_seq_one_letter_code
_entity_poly.pdbx_strand_id
1 'polypeptide(L)' 'MKTGKPIFYTSADSVFQIACHEETFGLDKLYELVRNRP' A
#
# COMPACT_ATOMS: atom_id res chain seq x y z
N MET A 1 -2.84 -12.53 8.88
CA MET A 1 -1.80 -11.85 8.07
C MET A 1 -0.43 -12.45 8.41
N LYS A 2 0.33 -13.00 7.44
CA LYS A 2 1.64 -13.66 7.74
C LYS A 2 2.83 -12.71 7.82
N THR A 3 2.94 -11.75 6.90
CA THR A 3 4.13 -10.88 6.78
C THR A 3 3.86 -9.42 7.13
N GLY A 4 2.59 -8.98 7.16
CA GLY A 4 2.22 -7.58 7.38
C GLY A 4 2.68 -6.62 6.28
N LYS A 5 3.24 -7.12 5.17
CA LYS A 5 3.72 -6.30 4.05
C LYS A 5 2.56 -5.85 3.15
N PRO A 6 2.66 -4.66 2.54
CA PRO A 6 1.70 -4.22 1.53
C PRO A 6 1.78 -5.08 0.28
N ILE A 7 0.67 -5.14 -0.44
CA ILE A 7 0.50 -5.80 -1.73
C ILE A 7 0.51 -4.71 -2.79
N PHE A 8 1.44 -4.82 -3.74
CA PHE A 8 1.57 -3.91 -4.87
C PHE A 8 1.01 -4.54 -6.13
N TYR A 9 0.23 -3.78 -6.89
CA TYR A 9 -0.36 -4.22 -8.15
C TYR A 9 -0.69 -3.04 -9.05
N THR A 10 -1.06 -3.34 -10.29
CA THR A 10 -1.44 -2.37 -11.32
C THR A 10 -2.72 -2.83 -11.99
N SER A 11 -3.41 -1.91 -12.68
CA SER A 11 -4.45 -2.28 -13.65
C SER A 11 -3.92 -2.14 -15.08
N ALA A 12 -4.81 -2.31 -16.08
CA ALA A 12 -4.50 -2.02 -17.47
C ALA A 12 -4.36 -0.50 -17.74
N ASP A 13 -4.98 0.32 -16.90
CA ASP A 13 -4.77 1.76 -16.90
C ASP A 13 -3.42 2.10 -16.23
N SER A 14 -2.93 3.31 -16.46
CA SER A 14 -1.68 3.79 -15.84
C SER A 14 -1.89 4.19 -14.38
N VAL A 15 -2.25 3.21 -13.54
CA VAL A 15 -2.47 3.37 -12.11
C VAL A 15 -1.66 2.36 -11.33
N PHE A 16 -1.07 2.81 -10.23
CA PHE A 16 -0.38 1.94 -9.28
C PHE A 16 -1.18 1.85 -7.99
N GLN A 17 -1.43 0.63 -7.55
CA GLN A 17 -2.32 0.34 -6.42
C GLN A 17 -1.55 -0.33 -5.29
N ILE A 18 -1.93 0.01 -4.06
CA ILE A 18 -1.32 -0.51 -2.84
C ILE A 18 -2.45 -0.95 -1.91
N ALA A 19 -2.42 -2.20 -1.47
CA ALA A 19 -3.34 -2.73 -0.47
C ALA A 19 -2.58 -3.22 0.76
N CYS A 20 -3.11 -2.99 1.95
CA CYS A 20 -2.56 -3.51 3.20
C CYS A 20 -3.67 -3.67 4.23
N HIS A 21 -3.50 -4.60 5.17
CA HIS A 21 -4.44 -4.76 6.28
C HIS A 21 -4.14 -3.72 7.36
N GLU A 22 -5.15 -2.93 7.71
CA GLU A 22 -5.02 -1.77 8.60
C GLU A 22 -4.43 -2.14 9.95
N GLU A 23 -4.90 -3.22 10.59
CA GLU A 23 -4.43 -3.62 11.93
C GLU A 23 -2.95 -4.02 11.97
N THR A 24 -2.37 -4.42 10.84
CA THR A 24 -0.95 -4.86 10.78
C THR A 24 -0.01 -3.82 10.17
N PHE A 25 -0.49 -2.98 9.26
CA PHE A 25 0.34 -2.01 8.56
C PHE A 25 0.11 -0.57 9.01
N GLY A 26 -1.13 -0.23 9.37
CA GLY A 26 -1.55 1.11 9.80
C GLY A 26 -1.86 2.06 8.64
N LEU A 27 -2.92 2.85 8.80
CA LEU A 27 -3.41 3.79 7.79
C LEU A 27 -2.43 4.95 7.53
N ASP A 28 -1.82 5.50 8.58
CA ASP A 28 -0.88 6.62 8.45
C ASP A 28 0.36 6.23 7.64
N LYS A 29 0.89 5.03 7.89
CA LYS A 29 2.03 4.47 7.13
C LYS A 29 1.67 4.23 5.66
N LEU A 30 0.44 3.78 5.37
CA LEU A 30 -0.04 3.65 3.99
C LEU A 30 -0.07 5.02 3.30
N TYR A 31 -0.61 6.05 3.97
CA TYR A 31 -0.65 7.39 3.38
C TYR A 31 0.73 8.03 3.26
N GLU A 32 1.65 7.78 4.18
CA GLU A 32 3.04 8.21 4.07
C GLU A 32 3.69 7.56 2.84
N LEU A 33 3.52 6.25 2.66
CA LEU A 33 4.04 5.50 1.51
C LEU A 33 3.48 5.99 0.16
N VAL A 34 2.20 6.41 0.13
CA VAL A 34 1.57 6.97 -1.08
C VAL A 34 2.04 8.41 -1.35
N ARG A 35 2.20 9.23 -0.31
CA ARG A 35 2.54 10.66 -0.45
C ARG A 35 4.04 10.92 -0.66
N ASN A 36 4.91 10.18 0.02
CA ASN A 36 6.36 10.38 -0.02
C ASN A 36 7.04 9.54 -1.10
N ARG A 37 6.38 9.38 -2.26
CA ARG A 37 7.05 8.79 -3.42
C ARG A 37 8.13 9.76 -3.91
N PRO A 38 9.37 9.31 -4.17
CA PRO A 38 10.30 10.08 -4.99
C PRO A 38 9.72 10.32 -6.39
#